data_AF-A0A8T3R196-F1
#
_entry.id   AF-A0A8T3R196-F1
#
_cell.length_a   1.000
_cell.length_b   1.000
_cell.length_c   1.000
_cell.angle_alpha   90.00
_cell.angle_beta   90.00
_cell.angle_gamma   90.00
#
_symmetry.space_group_name_H-M   'P 1'
#
loop_
_entity.id
_entity.type
_entity.pdbx_description
1 polymer ?
#
loop_
_entity_poly.entity_id
_entity_poly.type
_entity_poly.pdbx_seq_one_letter_code
_entity_poly.pdbx_strand_id
1 'polypeptide(L)'
;MTATKPDARYTVDIVEAGRDWRPKPTLGSADYASPETWEQERERIWWNDWVCVGRSAEVGEPGEYIVRDIAGESVFLTRTHDGRLNGFYNVCSHRGTKFLDDIEGTGQVRKAFKCPYHAWTYDLDGQLIASPNVHEDESFDRADYPLHAIAVDEHAGFVFANLTRDQPRPLLEALTDGVETITAFERYRMDELRLGKRITYEVAANWKIVVENYNECLHCPTIHPELVAVVPLYRFGEVWDDDTN
;
A
#
# COMPACT_ATOMS: atom_id res chain seq x y z
N MET A 1 -8.37 5.62 49.76
CA MET A 1 -7.22 5.31 48.88
C MET A 1 -7.67 5.56 47.45
N THR A 2 -7.53 6.80 46.99
CA THR A 2 -7.90 7.25 45.66
C THR A 2 -6.68 7.14 44.76
N ALA A 3 -6.75 6.26 43.76
CA ALA A 3 -5.70 6.09 42.77
C ALA A 3 -5.61 7.33 41.87
N THR A 4 -4.48 8.02 41.92
CA THR A 4 -4.12 9.09 40.99
C THR A 4 -3.87 8.50 39.60
N LYS A 5 -4.59 9.01 38.59
CA LYS A 5 -4.28 8.76 37.18
C LYS A 5 -2.91 9.38 36.85
N PRO A 6 -2.05 8.71 36.07
CA PRO A 6 -0.80 9.31 35.60
C PRO A 6 -1.11 10.43 34.60
N ASP A 7 -0.64 11.63 34.92
CA ASP A 7 -0.64 12.83 34.06
C ASP A 7 0.50 12.67 33.04
N ALA A 8 0.26 11.88 31.99
CA ALA A 8 1.19 11.80 30.86
C ALA A 8 0.84 12.93 29.90
N ARG A 9 1.35 14.14 30.19
CA ARG A 9 1.38 15.23 29.22
C ARG A 9 2.48 14.91 28.22
N TYR A 10 2.07 14.54 27.02
CA TYR A 10 2.97 14.48 25.87
C TYR A 10 3.15 15.92 25.40
N THR A 11 4.30 16.53 25.72
CA THR A 11 4.69 17.81 25.11
C THR A 11 5.13 17.53 23.69
N VAL A 12 4.33 17.99 22.71
CA VAL A 12 4.77 18.12 21.33
C VAL A 12 5.63 19.38 21.30
N ASP A 13 6.92 19.24 20.99
CA ASP A 13 7.73 20.41 20.66
C ASP A 13 7.25 20.90 19.28
N ILE A 14 6.22 21.76 19.27
CA ILE A 14 5.87 22.52 18.07
C ILE A 14 7.09 23.38 17.76
N VAL A 15 7.91 22.92 16.81
CA VAL A 15 8.90 23.78 16.17
C VAL A 15 8.10 24.98 15.67
N GLU A 16 8.27 26.14 16.29
CA GLU A 16 7.66 27.39 15.84
C GLU A 16 8.01 27.53 14.36
N ALA A 17 7.10 27.13 13.48
CA ALA A 17 7.22 27.37 12.07
C ALA A 17 7.35 28.89 11.97
N GLY A 18 8.52 29.36 11.54
CA GLY A 18 8.83 30.78 11.50
C GLY A 18 7.64 31.54 10.91
N ARG A 19 7.29 32.69 11.51
CA ARG A 19 6.11 33.53 11.25
C ARG A 19 5.93 34.03 9.79
N ASP A 20 6.66 33.44 8.84
CA ASP A 20 6.67 33.72 7.40
C ASP A 20 5.97 32.65 6.55
N TRP A 21 5.24 31.70 7.15
CA TRP A 21 4.40 30.78 6.37
C TRP A 21 3.31 31.56 5.63
N ARG A 22 3.23 31.35 4.31
CA ARG A 22 2.17 31.91 3.46
C ARG A 22 1.45 30.77 2.75
N PRO A 23 0.10 30.82 2.66
CA PRO A 23 -0.64 29.83 1.91
C PRO A 23 -0.19 29.84 0.45
N LYS A 24 0.11 28.65 -0.07
CA LYS A 24 0.40 28.47 -1.49
C LYS A 24 -0.92 28.18 -2.23
N PRO A 25 -1.06 28.64 -3.49
CA PRO A 25 -2.16 28.19 -4.32
C PRO A 25 -2.07 26.67 -4.54
N THR A 26 -3.20 26.07 -4.91
CA THR A 26 -3.26 24.70 -5.42
C THR A 26 -2.37 24.53 -6.66
N LEU A 27 -2.11 23.29 -7.06
CA LEU A 27 -1.30 22.98 -8.24
C LEU A 27 -1.98 23.50 -9.52
N GLY A 28 -1.22 23.54 -10.62
CA GLY A 28 -1.76 23.92 -11.91
C GLY A 28 -2.76 22.89 -12.43
N SER A 29 -3.66 23.29 -13.33
CA SER A 29 -4.63 22.36 -13.94
C SER A 29 -3.96 21.17 -14.64
N ALA A 30 -2.81 21.40 -15.26
CA ALA A 30 -2.02 20.35 -15.91
C ALA A 30 -1.57 19.27 -14.92
N ASP A 31 -1.25 19.64 -13.67
CA ASP A 31 -0.82 18.67 -12.66
C ASP A 31 -1.93 17.66 -12.35
N TYR A 32 -3.20 18.04 -12.49
CA TYR A 32 -4.34 17.15 -12.27
C TYR A 32 -4.83 16.41 -13.53
N ALA A 33 -4.61 16.99 -14.72
CA ALA A 33 -5.26 16.53 -15.95
C ALA A 33 -4.32 16.02 -17.04
N SER A 34 -3.02 16.29 -16.97
CA SER A 34 -2.05 15.91 -18.01
C SER A 34 -1.69 14.42 -17.92
N PRO A 35 -1.83 13.64 -19.01
CA PRO A 35 -1.32 12.28 -19.09
C PRO A 35 0.21 12.19 -18.90
N GLU A 36 0.96 13.18 -19.36
CA GLU A 36 2.42 13.23 -19.22
C GLU A 36 2.85 13.45 -17.77
N THR A 37 2.08 14.24 -17.03
CA THR A 37 2.31 14.42 -15.59
C THR A 37 1.96 13.13 -14.84
N TRP A 38 0.85 12.49 -15.20
CA TRP A 38 0.48 11.19 -14.64
C TRP A 38 1.58 10.14 -14.85
N GLU A 39 2.16 10.02 -16.04
CA GLU A 39 3.24 9.05 -16.29
C GLU A 39 4.47 9.32 -15.40
N GLN A 40 4.85 10.58 -15.24
CA GLN A 40 5.93 10.95 -14.33
C GLN A 40 5.61 10.63 -12.87
N GLU A 41 4.36 10.79 -12.43
CA GLU A 41 3.93 10.45 -11.08
C GLU A 41 3.91 8.94 -10.85
N ARG A 42 3.50 8.14 -11.83
CA ARG A 42 3.61 6.67 -11.77
C ARG A 42 5.05 6.26 -11.51
N GLU A 43 5.96 6.74 -12.36
CA GLU A 43 7.38 6.40 -12.25
C GLU A 43 7.99 6.91 -10.95
N ARG A 44 7.80 8.18 -10.59
CA ARG A 44 8.56 8.84 -9.52
C ARG A 44 7.96 8.68 -8.14
N ILE A 45 6.67 8.35 -8.04
CA ILE A 45 5.95 8.27 -6.77
C ILE A 45 5.45 6.83 -6.59
N TRP A 46 4.49 6.40 -7.41
CA TRP A 46 3.79 5.14 -7.18
C TRP A 46 4.66 3.89 -7.33
N TRP A 47 5.62 3.93 -8.24
CA TRP A 47 6.53 2.81 -8.46
C TRP A 47 7.80 2.89 -7.62
N ASN A 48 8.13 4.06 -7.05
CA ASN A 48 9.38 4.27 -6.32
C ASN A 48 9.20 4.45 -4.81
N ASP A 49 7.98 4.42 -4.28
CA ASP A 49 7.70 4.45 -2.84
C ASP A 49 6.82 3.28 -2.39
N TRP A 50 6.69 3.11 -1.07
CA TRP A 50 5.87 2.06 -0.49
C TRP A 50 4.37 2.37 -0.60
N VAL A 51 3.64 1.47 -1.26
CA VAL A 51 2.18 1.56 -1.42
C VAL A 51 1.51 0.52 -0.54
N CYS A 52 0.56 0.94 0.30
CA CYS A 52 -0.28 0.01 1.07
C CYS A 52 -1.23 -0.73 0.12
N VAL A 53 -1.10 -2.05 0.03
CA VAL A 53 -1.82 -2.87 -0.96
C VAL A 53 -2.91 -3.74 -0.33
N GLY A 54 -3.03 -3.77 1.00
CA GLY A 54 -4.08 -4.52 1.67
C GLY A 54 -3.77 -4.85 3.12
N ARG A 55 -4.50 -5.84 3.65
CA ARG A 55 -4.28 -6.39 4.99
C ARG A 55 -3.44 -7.65 4.91
N SER A 56 -2.56 -7.85 5.89
CA SER A 56 -1.78 -9.09 6.06
C SER A 56 -2.67 -10.34 6.10
N ALA A 57 -3.87 -10.22 6.65
CA ALA A 57 -4.85 -11.30 6.73
C ALA A 57 -5.42 -11.74 5.36
N GLU A 58 -5.22 -10.98 4.28
CA GLU A 58 -5.60 -11.42 2.92
C GLU A 58 -4.56 -12.37 2.29
N VAL A 59 -3.38 -12.49 2.91
CA VAL A 59 -2.31 -13.44 2.60
C VAL A 59 -1.82 -14.07 3.90
N GLY A 60 -2.75 -14.60 4.71
CA GLY A 60 -2.45 -15.09 6.06
C GLY A 60 -1.81 -16.47 6.05
N GLU A 61 -2.27 -17.34 5.14
CA GLU A 61 -1.84 -18.74 5.05
C GLU A 61 -0.97 -19.01 3.81
N PRO A 62 -0.11 -20.04 3.83
CA PRO A 62 0.70 -20.40 2.68
C PRO A 62 -0.12 -20.64 1.41
N GLY A 63 0.33 -20.04 0.32
CA GLY A 63 -0.30 -20.12 -1.00
C GLY A 63 -1.53 -19.24 -1.17
N GLU A 64 -2.01 -18.57 -0.11
CA GLU A 64 -2.92 -17.44 -0.29
C GLU A 64 -2.19 -16.32 -1.02
N TYR A 65 -2.92 -15.62 -1.87
CA TYR A 65 -2.39 -14.51 -2.63
C TYR A 65 -3.41 -13.38 -2.75
N ILE A 66 -2.90 -12.17 -2.97
CA ILE A 66 -3.69 -11.02 -3.40
C ILE A 66 -3.13 -10.45 -4.70
N VAL A 67 -4.00 -10.00 -5.59
CA VAL A 67 -3.67 -9.31 -6.84
C VAL A 67 -4.08 -7.85 -6.73
N ARG A 68 -3.20 -6.93 -7.12
CA ARG A 68 -3.41 -5.48 -7.02
C ARG A 68 -2.88 -4.76 -8.23
N ASP A 69 -3.55 -3.68 -8.58
CA ASP A 69 -3.03 -2.68 -9.52
C ASP A 69 -2.32 -1.59 -8.72
N ILE A 70 -1.04 -1.34 -9.03
CA ILE A 70 -0.28 -0.21 -8.51
C ILE A 70 0.00 0.71 -9.68
N ALA A 71 -0.91 1.67 -9.87
CA ALA A 71 -0.80 2.69 -10.90
C ALA A 71 -0.54 2.07 -12.29
N GLY A 72 -1.38 1.12 -12.69
CA GLY A 72 -1.34 0.43 -13.99
C GLY A 72 -0.44 -0.81 -14.06
N GLU A 73 0.30 -1.13 -12.99
CA GLU A 73 1.07 -2.38 -12.90
C GLU A 73 0.30 -3.43 -12.08
N SER A 74 -0.06 -4.53 -12.72
CA SER A 74 -0.69 -5.68 -12.03
C SER A 74 0.39 -6.49 -11.31
N VAL A 75 0.26 -6.60 -10.00
CA VAL A 75 1.18 -7.34 -9.12
C VAL A 75 0.39 -8.31 -8.26
N PHE A 76 1.06 -9.34 -7.76
CA PHE A 76 0.49 -10.19 -6.73
C PHE A 76 1.46 -10.44 -5.60
N LEU A 77 0.91 -10.61 -4.40
CA LEU A 77 1.65 -10.95 -3.19
C LEU A 77 1.16 -12.30 -2.70
N THR A 78 2.04 -13.12 -2.14
CA THR A 78 1.71 -14.46 -1.63
C THR A 78 2.58 -14.82 -0.44
N ARG A 79 2.09 -15.72 0.41
CA ARG A 79 2.86 -16.26 1.53
C ARG A 79 3.38 -17.65 1.20
N THR A 80 4.65 -17.88 1.47
CA THR A 80 5.32 -19.17 1.33
C THR A 80 5.01 -20.11 2.50
N HIS A 81 5.44 -21.38 2.40
CA HIS A 81 5.25 -22.36 3.47
C HIS A 81 6.05 -22.07 4.75
N ASP A 82 7.14 -21.30 4.67
CA ASP A 82 7.92 -20.85 5.82
C ASP A 82 7.41 -19.52 6.40
N GLY A 83 6.32 -18.98 5.87
CA GLY A 83 5.64 -17.77 6.38
C GLY A 83 6.15 -16.46 5.78
N ARG A 84 7.14 -16.50 4.89
CA ARG A 84 7.67 -15.32 4.21
C ARG A 84 6.65 -14.75 3.22
N LEU A 85 6.50 -13.43 3.24
CA LEU A 85 5.74 -12.69 2.22
C LEU A 85 6.63 -12.45 0.99
N ASN A 86 6.14 -12.79 -0.18
CA ASN A 86 6.77 -12.47 -1.46
C ASN A 86 5.80 -11.65 -2.32
N GLY A 87 6.36 -10.80 -3.20
CA GLY A 87 5.61 -10.08 -4.21
C GLY A 87 6.24 -10.25 -5.59
N PHE A 88 5.40 -10.29 -6.62
CA PHE A 88 5.82 -10.39 -8.00
C PHE A 88 4.93 -9.54 -8.92
N TYR A 89 5.46 -9.09 -10.04
CA TYR A 89 4.61 -8.67 -11.16
C TYR A 89 3.75 -9.85 -11.62
N ASN A 90 2.48 -9.58 -11.95
CA ASN A 90 1.51 -10.58 -12.41
C ASN A 90 1.73 -10.90 -13.90
N VAL A 91 2.93 -11.38 -14.23
CA VAL A 91 3.37 -11.61 -15.61
C VAL A 91 4.29 -12.84 -15.69
N CYS A 92 3.95 -13.76 -16.57
CA CYS A 92 4.76 -14.96 -16.80
C CYS A 92 6.03 -14.63 -17.58
N SER A 93 7.18 -15.06 -17.09
CA SER A 93 8.51 -14.82 -17.65
C SER A 93 8.75 -15.48 -19.03
N HIS A 94 7.83 -16.34 -19.49
CA HIS A 94 7.91 -16.93 -20.82
C HIS A 94 7.53 -15.94 -21.94
N ARG A 95 6.26 -15.50 -21.97
CA ARG A 95 5.71 -14.69 -23.06
C ARG A 95 4.76 -13.58 -22.57
N GLY A 96 4.91 -13.18 -21.31
CA GLY A 96 4.20 -12.02 -20.77
C GLY A 96 2.72 -12.25 -20.46
N THR A 97 2.25 -13.50 -20.41
CA THR A 97 0.85 -13.77 -20.05
C THR A 97 0.59 -13.42 -18.60
N LYS A 98 -0.49 -12.68 -18.35
CA LYS A 98 -1.01 -12.44 -17.01
C LYS A 98 -1.32 -13.76 -16.31
N PHE A 99 -0.91 -13.88 -15.06
CA PHE A 99 -0.92 -15.13 -14.32
C PHE A 99 -2.25 -15.40 -13.64
N LEU A 100 -2.73 -14.38 -12.94
CA LEU A 100 -3.90 -14.38 -12.08
C LEU A 100 -4.87 -13.31 -12.58
N ASP A 101 -6.16 -13.60 -12.52
CA ASP A 101 -7.18 -12.59 -12.84
C ASP A 101 -7.20 -11.52 -11.75
N ASP A 102 -7.42 -10.26 -12.14
CA ASP A 102 -7.56 -9.15 -11.19
C ASP A 102 -8.95 -9.16 -10.51
N ILE A 103 -9.90 -9.94 -11.06
CA ILE A 103 -11.27 -10.12 -10.55
C ILE A 103 -11.23 -11.12 -9.40
N GLU A 104 -11.84 -10.77 -8.27
CA GLU A 104 -11.62 -11.49 -6.99
C GLU A 104 -10.13 -11.48 -6.62
N GLY A 105 -9.49 -10.30 -6.57
CA GLY A 105 -8.04 -10.11 -6.33
C GLY A 105 -7.48 -10.66 -5.01
N THR A 106 -8.05 -11.72 -4.46
CA THR A 106 -7.57 -12.61 -3.41
C THR A 106 -7.85 -14.06 -3.84
N GLY A 107 -6.93 -14.99 -3.65
CA GLY A 107 -7.18 -16.40 -3.93
C GLY A 107 -6.19 -17.31 -3.22
N GLN A 108 -6.22 -18.61 -3.53
CA GLN A 108 -5.30 -19.57 -2.94
C GLN A 108 -4.83 -20.60 -3.97
N VAL A 109 -3.53 -20.90 -3.95
CA VAL A 109 -2.93 -22.05 -4.63
C VAL A 109 -2.39 -23.03 -3.60
N ARG A 110 -2.34 -24.32 -3.95
CA ARG A 110 -1.89 -25.35 -2.99
C ARG A 110 -0.38 -25.33 -2.75
N LYS A 111 0.40 -25.18 -3.83
CA LYS A 111 1.87 -25.31 -3.81
C LYS A 111 2.58 -24.42 -4.84
N ALA A 112 1.89 -24.08 -5.91
CA ALA A 112 2.51 -23.48 -7.07
C ALA A 112 1.48 -22.74 -7.91
N PHE A 113 1.96 -21.72 -8.57
CA PHE A 113 1.30 -20.92 -9.57
C PHE A 113 1.47 -21.64 -10.92
N LYS A 114 0.40 -21.91 -11.66
CA LYS A 114 0.46 -22.46 -13.03
C LYS A 114 -0.04 -21.47 -14.10
N CYS A 115 0.81 -21.11 -15.05
CA CYS A 115 0.49 -20.15 -16.11
C CYS A 115 -0.59 -20.73 -17.04
N PRO A 116 -1.67 -19.98 -17.34
CA PRO A 116 -2.77 -20.48 -18.15
C PRO A 116 -2.40 -20.70 -19.62
N TYR A 117 -1.33 -20.09 -20.12
CA TYR A 117 -0.98 -20.17 -21.54
C TYR A 117 -0.26 -21.48 -21.91
N HIS A 118 0.89 -21.74 -21.28
CA HIS A 118 1.75 -22.88 -21.61
C HIS A 118 2.10 -23.72 -20.38
N ALA A 119 1.38 -23.55 -19.26
CA ALA A 119 1.55 -24.36 -18.06
C ALA A 119 2.94 -24.31 -17.42
N TRP A 120 3.72 -23.25 -17.66
CA TRP A 120 4.89 -22.93 -16.85
C TRP A 120 4.45 -22.76 -15.39
N THR A 121 5.13 -23.46 -14.49
CA THR A 121 4.72 -23.60 -13.10
C THR A 121 5.80 -23.04 -12.20
N TYR A 122 5.42 -22.11 -11.33
CA TYR A 122 6.30 -21.42 -10.40
C TYR A 122 5.94 -21.79 -8.97
N ASP A 123 6.90 -22.01 -8.10
CA ASP A 123 6.63 -22.17 -6.67
C ASP A 123 6.24 -20.82 -6.02
N LEU A 124 6.01 -20.85 -4.70
CA LEU A 124 5.63 -19.65 -3.93
C LEU A 124 6.81 -18.66 -3.74
N ASP A 125 8.03 -19.10 -4.04
CA ASP A 125 9.25 -18.30 -4.07
C ASP A 125 9.49 -17.65 -5.45
N GLY A 126 8.59 -17.90 -6.41
CA GLY A 126 8.65 -17.37 -7.77
C GLY A 126 9.65 -18.08 -8.67
N GLN A 127 10.21 -19.22 -8.26
CA GLN A 127 11.14 -19.99 -9.07
C GLN A 127 10.40 -20.89 -10.06
N LEU A 128 10.89 -20.99 -11.29
CA LEU A 128 10.31 -21.87 -12.30
C LEU A 128 10.63 -23.34 -11.97
N ILE A 129 9.63 -24.09 -11.52
CA ILE A 129 9.78 -25.50 -11.12
C ILE A 129 9.33 -26.49 -12.19
N ALA A 130 8.52 -26.07 -13.16
CA ALA A 130 8.18 -26.90 -14.31
C ALA A 130 7.92 -26.08 -15.58
N SER A 131 8.47 -26.57 -16.70
CA SER A 131 8.30 -26.04 -18.05
C SER A 131 7.94 -27.21 -18.97
N PRO A 132 6.64 -27.47 -19.24
CA PRO A 132 6.21 -28.60 -20.06
C PRO A 132 6.87 -28.60 -21.43
N ASN A 133 7.24 -29.79 -21.91
CA ASN A 133 7.90 -30.03 -23.21
C ASN A 133 9.30 -29.38 -23.36
N VAL A 134 9.94 -28.97 -22.27
CA VAL A 134 11.36 -28.61 -22.26
C VAL A 134 12.14 -29.75 -21.63
N HIS A 135 13.03 -30.36 -22.42
CA HIS A 135 13.84 -31.49 -22.00
C HIS A 135 15.14 -31.04 -21.30
N GLU A 136 15.71 -31.89 -20.44
CA GLU A 136 16.91 -31.57 -19.66
C GLU A 136 18.19 -31.44 -20.52
N ASP A 137 18.18 -31.98 -21.74
CA ASP A 137 19.26 -31.91 -22.72
C ASP A 137 19.20 -30.66 -23.60
N GLU A 138 18.15 -29.84 -23.48
CA GLU A 138 18.08 -28.53 -24.10
C GLU A 138 18.93 -27.52 -23.30
N SER A 139 19.53 -26.55 -23.99
CA SER A 139 20.24 -25.43 -23.36
C SER A 139 19.25 -24.42 -22.76
N PHE A 140 18.48 -24.87 -21.77
CA PHE A 140 17.48 -24.11 -21.03
C PHE A 140 17.68 -24.32 -19.53
N ASP A 141 18.09 -23.27 -18.83
CA ASP A 141 18.12 -23.28 -17.37
C ASP A 141 16.85 -22.63 -16.83
N ARG A 142 16.10 -23.36 -15.99
CA ARG A 142 14.89 -22.82 -15.34
C ARG A 142 15.23 -21.66 -14.41
N ALA A 143 16.44 -21.63 -13.85
CA ALA A 143 16.90 -20.57 -12.96
C ALA A 143 17.02 -19.21 -13.67
N ASP A 144 17.11 -19.17 -15.01
CA ASP A 144 17.17 -17.94 -15.80
C ASP A 144 15.79 -17.27 -15.97
N TYR A 145 14.70 -17.96 -15.58
CA TYR A 145 13.33 -17.49 -15.77
C TYR A 145 12.49 -17.47 -14.49
N PRO A 146 12.93 -16.83 -13.41
CA PRO A 146 12.08 -16.61 -12.23
C PRO A 146 10.98 -15.60 -12.56
N LEU A 147 9.94 -15.54 -11.73
CA LEU A 147 9.01 -14.42 -11.73
C LEU A 147 9.75 -13.12 -11.39
N HIS A 148 9.24 -12.00 -11.90
CA HIS A 148 9.79 -10.69 -11.64
C HIS A 148 9.39 -10.22 -10.24
N ALA A 149 10.29 -10.34 -9.28
CA ALA A 149 10.06 -9.97 -7.88
C ALA A 149 9.91 -8.46 -7.69
N ILE A 150 9.11 -8.08 -6.70
CA ILE A 150 8.96 -6.72 -6.19
C ILE A 150 9.22 -6.73 -4.68
N ALA A 151 9.59 -5.58 -4.12
CA ALA A 151 9.79 -5.49 -2.68
C ALA A 151 8.44 -5.47 -1.96
N VAL A 152 8.36 -6.22 -0.85
CA VAL A 152 7.19 -6.31 0.00
C VAL A 152 7.60 -6.28 1.47
N ASP A 153 6.76 -5.69 2.31
CA ASP A 153 6.97 -5.67 3.75
C ASP A 153 5.62 -5.50 4.48
N GLU A 154 5.60 -5.74 5.79
CA GLU A 154 4.40 -5.70 6.62
C GLU A 154 4.58 -4.79 7.83
N HIS A 155 3.58 -3.96 8.10
CA HIS A 155 3.55 -3.16 9.32
C HIS A 155 2.11 -3.02 9.84
N ALA A 156 1.92 -3.22 11.15
CA ALA A 156 0.63 -3.03 11.82
C ALA A 156 -0.58 -3.77 11.17
N GLY A 157 -0.34 -4.94 10.57
CA GLY A 157 -1.34 -5.75 9.86
C GLY A 157 -1.68 -5.29 8.45
N PHE A 158 -0.87 -4.41 7.88
CA PHE A 158 -0.96 -3.98 6.49
C PHE A 158 0.24 -4.50 5.71
N VAL A 159 -0.03 -4.85 4.45
CA VAL A 159 0.98 -5.27 3.48
C VAL A 159 1.30 -4.10 2.57
N PHE A 160 2.58 -3.89 2.31
CA PHE A 160 3.08 -2.84 1.43
C PHE A 160 3.90 -3.45 0.30
N ALA A 161 3.86 -2.79 -0.85
CA ALA A 161 4.65 -3.15 -2.01
C ALA A 161 5.41 -1.93 -2.54
N ASN A 162 6.60 -2.16 -3.08
CA ASN A 162 7.40 -1.14 -3.76
C ASN A 162 7.95 -1.74 -5.06
N LEU A 163 7.77 -1.02 -6.17
CA LEU A 163 8.11 -1.46 -7.53
C LEU A 163 9.45 -0.93 -8.03
N THR A 164 10.24 -0.31 -7.14
CA THR A 164 11.52 0.25 -7.54
C THR A 164 12.44 -0.86 -8.06
N ARG A 165 13.27 -0.50 -9.04
CA ARG A 165 14.28 -1.41 -9.59
C ARG A 165 15.49 -1.53 -8.67
N ASP A 166 15.72 -0.51 -7.85
CA ASP A 166 16.80 -0.47 -6.87
C ASP A 166 16.30 -1.04 -5.53
N GLN A 167 17.20 -1.15 -4.55
CA GLN A 167 16.79 -1.53 -3.19
C GLN A 167 15.94 -0.39 -2.59
N PRO A 168 14.67 -0.60 -2.21
CA PRO A 168 13.89 0.44 -1.54
C PRO A 168 14.49 0.75 -0.16
N ARG A 169 14.24 1.99 0.30
CA ARG A 169 14.40 2.34 1.72
C ARG A 169 13.56 1.38 2.60
N PRO A 170 14.00 1.01 3.81
CA PRO A 170 13.21 0.17 4.71
C PRO A 170 11.79 0.73 4.94
N LEU A 171 10.77 -0.12 5.00
CA LEU A 171 9.38 0.31 5.15
C LEU A 171 9.20 1.21 6.38
N LEU A 172 9.73 0.80 7.53
CA LEU A 172 9.55 1.56 8.76
C LEU A 172 10.16 2.96 8.66
N GLU A 173 11.34 3.09 8.03
CA GLU A 173 11.96 4.40 7.78
C GLU A 173 11.05 5.27 6.90
N ALA A 174 10.51 4.70 5.81
CA ALA A 174 9.59 5.38 4.93
C ALA A 174 8.31 5.85 5.62
N LEU A 175 7.74 5.03 6.51
CA LEU A 175 6.53 5.35 7.26
C LEU A 175 6.79 6.39 8.38
N THR A 176 8.02 6.46 8.90
CA THR A 176 8.40 7.44 9.93
C THR A 176 8.93 8.76 9.39
N ASP A 177 9.15 8.85 8.08
CA ASP A 177 9.72 10.03 7.44
C ASP A 177 8.80 11.24 7.63
N GLY A 178 9.23 12.20 8.45
CA GLY A 178 8.47 13.41 8.77
C GLY A 178 7.34 13.23 9.80
N VAL A 179 7.24 12.07 10.48
CA VAL A 179 6.24 11.83 11.54
C VAL A 179 6.88 11.23 12.80
N GLU A 180 6.62 11.85 13.96
CA GLU A 180 7.26 11.48 15.23
C GLU A 180 6.76 10.14 15.82
N THR A 181 5.58 9.66 15.42
CA THR A 181 4.83 8.69 16.26
C THR A 181 4.12 7.57 15.49
N ILE A 182 4.74 6.92 14.50
CA ILE A 182 4.13 5.72 13.88
C ILE A 182 3.81 4.64 14.94
N THR A 183 4.61 4.57 16.02
CA THR A 183 4.42 3.65 17.15
C THR A 183 3.23 4.02 18.05
N ALA A 184 2.70 5.25 17.97
CA ALA A 184 1.48 5.61 18.72
C ALA A 184 0.27 4.77 18.30
N PHE A 185 0.32 4.13 17.13
CA PHE A 185 -0.74 3.23 16.67
C PHE A 185 -0.68 1.83 17.31
N GLU A 186 0.43 1.46 17.96
CA GLU A 186 0.60 0.13 18.59
C GLU A 186 -0.49 -0.16 19.63
N ARG A 187 -0.93 0.86 20.39
CA ARG A 187 -1.99 0.71 21.41
C ARG A 187 -3.32 0.23 20.84
N TYR A 188 -3.55 0.43 19.55
CA TYR A 188 -4.78 0.02 18.87
C TYR A 188 -4.71 -1.42 18.34
N ARG A 189 -3.54 -2.08 18.39
CA ARG A 189 -3.33 -3.47 17.95
C ARG A 189 -3.92 -3.70 16.56
N MET A 190 -3.55 -2.82 15.63
CA MET A 190 -4.12 -2.75 14.29
C MET A 190 -3.95 -4.07 13.52
N ASP A 191 -2.93 -4.85 13.85
CA ASP A 191 -2.63 -6.17 13.34
C ASP A 191 -3.67 -7.23 13.71
N GLU A 192 -4.39 -7.05 14.81
CA GLU A 192 -5.41 -7.98 15.29
C GLU A 192 -6.82 -7.67 14.77
N LEU A 193 -6.99 -6.50 14.14
CA LEU A 193 -8.27 -6.11 13.57
C LEU A 193 -8.63 -7.02 12.39
N ARG A 194 -9.94 -7.24 12.21
CA ARG A 194 -10.46 -8.02 11.08
C ARG A 194 -11.28 -7.12 10.18
N LEU A 195 -11.26 -7.43 8.88
CA LEU A 195 -12.04 -6.69 7.89
C LEU A 195 -13.54 -6.87 8.17
N GLY A 196 -14.20 -5.81 8.66
CA GLY A 196 -15.65 -5.82 8.86
C GLY A 196 -16.42 -5.51 7.58
N LYS A 197 -15.98 -4.49 6.83
CA LYS A 197 -16.59 -4.07 5.57
C LYS A 197 -15.54 -3.41 4.68
N ARG A 198 -15.60 -3.69 3.37
CA ARG A 198 -14.85 -2.99 2.33
C ARG A 198 -15.84 -2.30 1.40
N ILE A 199 -15.58 -1.03 1.10
CA ILE A 199 -16.34 -0.25 0.11
C ILE A 199 -15.34 0.18 -0.95
N THR A 200 -15.59 -0.23 -2.19
CA THR A 200 -14.74 0.08 -3.34
C THR A 200 -15.60 0.74 -4.40
N TYR A 201 -15.14 1.88 -4.91
CA TYR A 201 -15.81 2.63 -5.96
C TYR A 201 -14.78 3.42 -6.75
N GLU A 202 -15.09 3.69 -8.02
CA GLU A 202 -14.27 4.55 -8.87
C GLU A 202 -14.59 6.02 -8.56
N VAL A 203 -13.55 6.82 -8.40
CA VAL A 203 -13.66 8.27 -8.25
C VAL A 203 -13.10 8.90 -9.53
N ALA A 204 -13.96 9.59 -10.28
CA ALA A 204 -13.58 10.29 -11.51
C ALA A 204 -12.80 11.60 -11.19
N ALA A 205 -11.66 11.47 -10.52
CA ALA A 205 -10.78 12.57 -10.13
C ALA A 205 -9.31 12.13 -10.14
N ASN A 206 -8.40 13.09 -10.18
CA ASN A 206 -6.98 12.83 -9.96
C ASN A 206 -6.73 12.38 -8.51
N TRP A 207 -5.80 11.44 -8.30
CA TRP A 207 -5.47 10.92 -6.96
C TRP A 207 -5.07 12.02 -5.96
N LYS A 208 -4.38 13.07 -6.43
CA LYS A 208 -3.97 14.21 -5.60
C LYS A 208 -5.17 14.94 -4.99
N ILE A 209 -6.27 15.08 -5.73
CA ILE A 209 -7.50 15.73 -5.23
C ILE A 209 -8.08 14.94 -4.05
N VAL A 210 -8.05 13.60 -4.12
CA VAL A 210 -8.53 12.74 -3.03
C VAL A 210 -7.67 12.91 -1.79
N VAL A 211 -6.34 12.98 -1.96
CA VAL A 211 -5.38 13.20 -0.86
C VAL A 211 -5.52 14.60 -0.27
N GLU A 212 -5.60 15.64 -1.10
CA GLU A 212 -5.81 17.04 -0.69
C GLU A 212 -7.11 17.18 0.13
N ASN A 213 -8.21 16.57 -0.33
CA ASN A 213 -9.48 16.55 0.39
C ASN A 213 -9.40 15.80 1.73
N TYR A 214 -8.62 14.72 1.82
CA TYR A 214 -8.46 13.98 3.08
C TYR A 214 -7.63 14.76 4.11
N ASN A 215 -6.66 15.55 3.65
CA ASN A 215 -5.70 16.26 4.51
C ASN A 215 -6.25 17.57 5.12
N GLU A 216 -7.55 17.83 5.01
CA GLU A 216 -8.19 18.96 5.68
C GLU A 216 -9.63 18.63 6.10
N CYS A 217 -10.18 19.45 6.99
CA CYS A 217 -11.59 19.37 7.40
C CYS A 217 -12.29 20.74 7.30
N LEU A 218 -11.78 21.64 6.46
CA LEU A 218 -12.38 22.94 6.16
C LEU A 218 -13.73 22.77 5.47
N HIS A 219 -13.90 21.72 4.67
CA HIS A 219 -15.16 21.40 4.02
C HIS A 219 -16.17 20.70 4.97
N CYS A 220 -15.69 20.07 6.06
CA CYS A 220 -16.49 19.21 6.93
C CYS A 220 -17.75 19.86 7.51
N PRO A 221 -17.73 21.11 8.03
CA PRO A 221 -18.93 21.77 8.55
C PRO A 221 -20.09 21.84 7.55
N THR A 222 -19.76 21.93 6.27
CA THR A 222 -20.73 22.21 5.21
C THR A 222 -21.29 20.94 4.60
N ILE A 223 -20.45 19.94 4.32
CA ILE A 223 -20.86 18.80 3.50
C ILE A 223 -20.99 17.48 4.28
N HIS A 224 -20.52 17.40 5.53
CA HIS A 224 -20.55 16.17 6.34
C HIS A 224 -21.37 16.33 7.64
N PRO A 225 -22.70 16.61 7.56
CA PRO A 225 -23.51 16.87 8.75
C PRO A 225 -23.54 15.69 9.75
N GLU A 226 -23.51 14.47 9.24
CA GLU A 226 -23.48 13.26 10.06
C GLU A 226 -22.14 13.10 10.80
N LEU A 227 -21.03 13.38 10.13
CA LEU A 227 -19.70 13.33 10.74
C LEU A 227 -19.56 14.38 11.84
N VAL A 228 -20.00 15.62 11.58
CA VAL A 228 -19.93 16.72 12.55
C VAL A 228 -20.82 16.47 13.77
N ALA A 229 -21.91 15.70 13.61
CA ALA A 229 -22.72 15.29 14.76
C ALA A 229 -21.97 14.34 15.71
N VAL A 230 -21.08 13.49 15.17
CA VAL A 230 -20.29 12.51 15.94
C VAL A 230 -18.98 13.12 16.45
N VAL A 231 -18.35 13.99 15.66
CA VAL A 231 -17.09 14.67 15.97
C VAL A 231 -17.31 16.18 15.91
N PRO A 232 -17.84 16.81 16.99
CA PRO A 232 -18.20 18.23 16.98
C PRO A 232 -17.05 19.19 16.72
N LEU A 233 -15.80 18.77 16.97
CA LEU A 233 -14.60 19.57 16.69
C LEU A 233 -14.53 20.01 15.23
N TYR A 234 -14.94 19.15 14.30
CA TYR A 234 -14.95 19.45 12.87
C TYR A 234 -15.95 20.54 12.47
N ARG A 235 -16.82 21.01 13.37
CA ARG A 235 -17.69 22.15 13.14
C ARG A 235 -16.91 23.46 13.00
N PHE A 236 -15.80 23.58 13.72
CA PHE A 236 -15.07 24.83 13.85
C PHE A 236 -13.93 24.97 12.83
N GLY A 237 -13.62 23.89 12.09
CA GLY A 237 -12.50 23.88 11.16
C GLY A 237 -11.15 24.12 11.84
N GLU A 238 -11.08 23.92 13.17
CA GLU A 238 -9.89 24.14 13.98
C GLU A 238 -8.88 23.02 13.73
N VAL A 239 -7.65 23.41 13.45
CA VAL A 239 -6.48 22.53 13.58
C VAL A 239 -6.14 22.52 15.06
N TRP A 240 -5.93 21.33 15.63
CA TRP A 240 -5.57 21.19 17.03
C TRP A 240 -4.40 22.12 17.40
N ASP A 241 -4.61 22.96 18.41
CA ASP A 241 -3.65 23.92 18.94
C ASP A 241 -3.61 23.73 20.47
N ASP A 242 -2.42 23.47 21.00
CA ASP A 242 -2.13 23.25 22.42
C ASP A 242 -2.62 24.40 23.32
N ASP A 243 -2.81 25.61 22.76
CA ASP A 243 -3.23 26.79 23.52
C ASP A 243 -4.76 26.97 23.63
N THR A 244 -5.57 26.19 22.90
CA THR A 244 -7.04 26.42 22.81
C THR A 244 -7.93 25.24 23.20
N ASN A 245 -7.38 24.06 23.53
CA ASN A 245 -8.14 22.87 23.95
C ASN A 245 -7.51 22.14 25.15
#